data_AF-A0A3N5H585-F1
#
_entry.id   AF-A0A3N5H585-F1
#
_cell.length_a   1.000
_cell.length_b   1.000
_cell.length_c   1.000
_cell.angle_alpha   90.00
_cell.angle_beta   90.00
_cell.angle_gamma   90.00
#
_symmetry.space_group_name_H-M   'P 1'
#
loop_
_entity.id
_entity.type
_entity.pdbx_description
1 polymer ?
#
loop_
_entity_poly.entity_id
_entity_poly.type
_entity_poly.pdbx_seq_one_letter_code
_entity_poly.pdbx_strand_id
1 'polypeptide(L)'
;MKSHRDRSMLVIGVCMLVVAAFTTTIVAQLVPIRSEVVVPAPKFPSAEAHFNSLREQAKGGTKHTATSLPDWSGIWQSGIATMSMRHPVDAPLSPMYRARYEEKQRQERELGEVYYDRLTHCEPSAYPRWIVEPYHKEFALSPNQAWLMQEFMNETRRVYTDGRPHATPEGNTWLGDSIGFWSGDRLVVWTSSVKAADYLRGYPDNSAELEGIEVWQRVKGTNGRPDRIVVQATMYDPVGLTGPWNIAASYVKADYEHRIRYWDCALTSNDVLSGDGRTTSILPGEKGYKAPRNDVTRPQQDAPPR
;
A
#
# COMPACT_ATOMS: atom_id res chain seq x y z
N MET A 1 -11.56 85.89 -32.08
CA MET A 1 -12.97 85.47 -32.32
C MET A 1 -13.03 83.94 -32.41
N LYS A 2 -14.18 83.36 -32.05
CA LYS A 2 -14.67 81.96 -32.19
C LYS A 2 -13.76 80.84 -32.79
N SER A 3 -13.77 79.70 -32.07
CA SER A 3 -13.76 78.30 -32.59
C SER A 3 -12.44 77.75 -33.19
N HIS A 4 -12.15 76.44 -33.31
CA HIS A 4 -12.76 75.14 -32.90
C HIS A 4 -11.71 73.99 -33.09
N ARG A 5 -11.80 72.73 -32.62
CA ARG A 5 -12.67 71.98 -31.68
C ARG A 5 -12.06 70.58 -31.38
N ASP A 6 -12.12 70.10 -30.12
CA ASP A 6 -11.91 68.69 -29.69
C ASP A 6 -10.51 68.06 -30.03
N ARG A 7 -10.02 66.97 -29.42
CA ARG A 7 -10.58 66.04 -28.40
C ARG A 7 -9.46 65.44 -27.52
N SER A 8 -9.82 65.04 -26.30
CA SER A 8 -8.91 64.38 -25.33
C SER A 8 -8.61 62.92 -25.67
N MET A 9 -7.45 62.41 -25.22
CA MET A 9 -7.16 60.97 -25.16
C MET A 9 -6.67 60.61 -23.75
N LEU A 10 -7.33 59.63 -23.12
CA LEU A 10 -7.13 59.27 -21.71
C LEU A 10 -6.18 58.08 -21.59
N VAL A 11 -5.11 58.21 -20.79
CA VAL A 11 -4.20 57.11 -20.49
C VAL A 11 -4.74 56.32 -19.30
N ILE A 12 -5.13 55.06 -19.53
CA ILE A 12 -5.49 54.10 -18.48
C ILE A 12 -4.37 53.08 -18.36
N GLY A 13 -3.67 53.06 -17.22
CA GLY A 13 -2.67 52.04 -16.91
C GLY A 13 -3.33 50.73 -16.47
N VAL A 14 -2.97 49.62 -17.12
CA VAL A 14 -3.42 48.27 -16.73
C VAL A 14 -2.36 47.64 -15.81
N CYS A 15 -2.68 47.53 -14.52
CA CYS A 15 -1.83 46.83 -13.56
C CYS A 15 -2.09 45.31 -13.64
N MET A 16 -1.16 44.55 -14.21
CA MET A 16 -1.29 43.08 -14.30
C MET A 16 -0.95 42.40 -12.97
N LEU A 17 -1.98 42.11 -12.18
CA LEU A 17 -1.91 41.25 -10.99
C LEU A 17 -1.86 39.77 -11.41
N VAL A 18 -0.65 39.23 -11.60
CA VAL A 18 -0.44 37.80 -11.89
C VAL A 18 -0.50 36.99 -10.59
N VAL A 19 -1.71 36.56 -10.19
CA VAL A 19 -1.91 35.64 -9.06
C VAL A 19 -1.82 34.20 -9.57
N ALA A 20 -0.63 33.61 -9.48
CA ALA A 20 -0.35 32.25 -9.95
C ALA A 20 -0.86 31.17 -8.97
N ALA A 21 -2.16 30.84 -9.04
CA ALA A 21 -2.79 29.84 -8.19
C ALA A 21 -2.44 28.39 -8.61
N PHE A 22 -1.32 27.85 -8.10
CA PHE A 22 -0.84 26.49 -8.41
C PHE A 22 -0.91 25.48 -7.25
N THR A 23 -1.38 25.88 -6.06
CA THR A 23 -1.22 25.11 -4.80
C THR A 23 -2.27 24.05 -4.50
N THR A 24 -3.32 23.90 -5.32
CA THR A 24 -4.42 22.93 -5.10
C THR A 24 -4.35 21.68 -5.97
N THR A 25 -3.46 21.63 -6.97
CA THR A 25 -3.58 20.71 -8.11
C THR A 25 -3.24 19.25 -7.79
N ILE A 26 -2.17 18.99 -7.02
CA ILE A 26 -1.57 17.65 -6.91
C ILE A 26 -2.42 16.75 -6.01
N VAL A 27 -2.78 17.28 -4.84
CA VAL A 27 -3.71 16.63 -3.91
C VAL A 27 -5.12 16.46 -4.51
N ALA A 28 -5.50 17.22 -5.56
CA ALA A 28 -6.74 17.02 -6.31
C ALA A 28 -6.60 16.00 -7.47
N GLN A 29 -5.41 15.87 -8.07
CA GLN A 29 -5.10 14.80 -9.02
C GLN A 29 -5.10 13.42 -8.32
N LEU A 30 -4.57 13.34 -7.11
CA LEU A 30 -4.60 12.17 -6.22
C LEU A 30 -5.99 11.92 -5.59
N VAL A 31 -7.06 12.00 -6.39
CA VAL A 31 -8.44 11.62 -6.04
C VAL A 31 -8.88 10.46 -6.94
N PRO A 32 -8.38 9.23 -6.69
CA PRO A 32 -8.72 8.07 -7.50
C PRO A 32 -10.16 7.60 -7.29
N ILE A 33 -11.01 7.77 -8.31
CA ILE A 33 -12.38 7.21 -8.34
C ILE A 33 -12.35 5.68 -8.56
N ARG A 34 -11.20 5.15 -8.99
CA ARG A 34 -10.93 3.74 -9.34
C ARG A 34 -9.47 3.38 -9.02
N SER A 35 -9.13 2.10 -9.10
CA SER A 35 -7.75 1.57 -9.03
C SER A 35 -6.89 1.89 -10.27
N GLU A 36 -7.00 3.10 -10.80
CA GLU A 36 -6.19 3.59 -11.92
C GLU A 36 -5.00 4.34 -11.31
N VAL A 37 -3.78 4.16 -11.83
CA VAL A 37 -2.57 4.81 -11.30
C VAL A 37 -2.58 6.30 -11.64
N VAL A 38 -2.49 7.12 -10.59
CA VAL A 38 -2.24 8.56 -10.68
C VAL A 38 -0.76 8.78 -10.36
N VAL A 39 0.01 9.19 -11.36
CA VAL A 39 1.41 9.61 -11.14
C VAL A 39 1.42 11.01 -10.52
N PRO A 40 2.06 11.21 -9.34
CA PRO A 40 2.22 12.54 -8.76
C PRO A 40 3.01 13.48 -9.68
N ALA A 41 2.55 14.72 -9.80
CA ALA A 41 3.24 15.81 -10.50
C ALA A 41 3.45 16.97 -9.52
N PRO A 42 4.67 17.52 -9.35
CA PRO A 42 5.91 17.18 -10.04
C PRO A 42 6.45 15.80 -9.61
N LYS A 43 7.45 15.30 -10.35
CA LYS A 43 8.22 14.12 -9.92
C LYS A 43 9.10 14.52 -8.73
N PHE A 44 8.84 13.92 -7.57
CA PHE A 44 9.64 14.17 -6.36
C PHE A 44 10.93 13.34 -6.35
N PRO A 45 12.05 13.88 -5.82
CA PRO A 45 13.34 13.17 -5.77
C PRO A 45 13.43 12.09 -4.68
N SER A 46 12.60 12.18 -3.63
CA SER A 46 12.54 11.23 -2.52
C SER A 46 11.11 11.13 -1.96
N ALA A 47 10.86 10.10 -1.15
CA ALA A 47 9.61 9.93 -0.42
C ALA A 47 9.41 11.09 0.58
N GLU A 48 10.44 11.49 1.32
CA GLU A 48 10.40 12.68 2.20
C GLU A 48 9.89 13.93 1.45
N ALA A 49 10.47 14.24 0.29
CA ALA A 49 10.09 15.43 -0.50
C ALA A 49 8.63 15.38 -0.96
N HIS A 50 8.15 14.18 -1.32
CA HIS A 50 6.75 13.93 -1.68
C HIS A 50 5.82 14.11 -0.47
N PHE A 51 6.12 13.46 0.67
CA PHE A 51 5.33 13.55 1.90
C PHE A 51 5.25 14.99 2.41
N ASN A 52 6.37 15.71 2.43
CA ASN A 52 6.42 17.11 2.84
C ASN A 52 5.57 18.00 1.93
N SER A 53 5.62 17.81 0.60
CA SER A 53 4.78 18.57 -0.34
C SER A 53 3.29 18.28 -0.16
N LEU A 54 2.89 17.03 0.08
CA LEU A 54 1.49 16.69 0.38
C LEU A 54 1.03 17.30 1.71
N ARG A 55 1.91 17.34 2.72
CA ARG A 55 1.66 17.92 4.05
C ARG A 55 1.50 19.44 4.01
N GLU A 56 2.30 20.12 3.19
CA GLU A 56 2.19 21.56 2.93
C GLU A 56 0.88 21.91 2.22
N GLN A 57 0.52 21.17 1.16
CA GLN A 57 -0.75 21.34 0.44
C GLN A 57 -1.97 21.10 1.35
N ALA A 58 -1.87 20.13 2.27
CA ALA A 58 -2.87 19.86 3.30
C ALA A 58 -2.86 20.89 4.45
N LYS A 59 -2.01 21.92 4.40
CA LYS A 59 -1.85 23.00 5.41
C LYS A 59 -1.58 22.47 6.82
N GLY A 60 -0.76 21.43 6.93
CA GLY A 60 -0.45 20.73 8.20
C GLY A 60 -1.41 19.57 8.52
N GLY A 61 -2.45 19.37 7.71
CA GLY A 61 -3.37 18.23 7.78
C GLY A 61 -4.61 18.47 8.64
N THR A 62 -5.67 17.74 8.32
CA THR A 62 -6.92 17.70 9.08
C THR A 62 -6.70 17.03 10.44
N LYS A 63 -7.25 17.60 11.51
CA LYS A 63 -7.23 17.02 12.86
C LYS A 63 -8.63 16.52 13.21
N HIS A 64 -8.87 15.23 12.99
CA HIS A 64 -10.15 14.60 13.30
C HIS A 64 -10.28 14.31 14.81
N THR A 65 -11.49 14.47 15.32
CA THR A 65 -11.94 13.89 16.60
C THR A 65 -12.48 12.48 16.38
N ALA A 66 -12.70 11.73 17.47
CA ALA A 66 -13.34 10.40 17.38
C ALA A 66 -14.74 10.41 16.71
N THR A 67 -15.42 11.56 16.67
CA THR A 67 -16.73 11.77 16.04
C THR A 67 -16.68 12.35 14.62
N SER A 68 -15.50 12.75 14.12
CA SER A 68 -15.33 13.31 12.77
C SER A 68 -14.38 12.51 11.88
N LEU A 69 -13.78 11.42 12.37
CA LEU A 69 -13.03 10.47 11.54
C LEU A 69 -13.90 9.93 10.40
N PRO A 70 -13.33 9.70 9.20
CA PRO A 70 -14.07 9.07 8.13
C PRO A 70 -14.38 7.61 8.49
N ASP A 71 -15.64 7.20 8.36
CA ASP A 71 -16.03 5.79 8.55
C ASP A 71 -15.35 4.91 7.49
N TRP A 72 -14.41 4.04 7.89
CA TRP A 72 -13.82 2.99 7.05
C TRP A 72 -14.18 1.59 7.57
N SER A 73 -15.23 1.48 8.40
CA SER A 73 -15.62 0.24 9.09
C SER A 73 -16.07 -0.88 8.15
N GLY A 74 -15.97 -2.12 8.65
CA GLY A 74 -16.31 -3.34 7.93
C GLY A 74 -15.12 -3.97 7.21
N ILE A 75 -15.38 -5.11 6.58
CA ILE A 75 -14.36 -5.90 5.88
C ILE A 75 -14.34 -5.50 4.41
N TRP A 76 -13.13 -5.38 3.87
CA TRP A 76 -12.87 -4.97 2.49
C TRP A 76 -12.14 -6.08 1.75
N GLN A 77 -12.81 -6.70 0.78
CA GLN A 77 -12.24 -7.74 -0.09
C GLN A 77 -11.31 -7.08 -1.12
N SER A 78 -10.19 -7.73 -1.48
CA SER A 78 -9.32 -7.20 -2.53
C SER A 78 -10.05 -7.12 -3.88
N GLY A 79 -9.92 -5.98 -4.54
CA GLY A 79 -10.58 -5.64 -5.80
C GLY A 79 -9.59 -5.70 -6.97
N ILE A 80 -9.42 -4.58 -7.66
CA ILE A 80 -8.43 -4.45 -8.73
C ILE A 80 -7.19 -3.75 -8.16
N ALA A 81 -6.01 -4.29 -8.48
CA ALA A 81 -4.72 -3.68 -8.26
C ALA A 81 -3.89 -3.70 -9.56
N THR A 82 -3.14 -2.63 -9.83
CA THR A 82 -2.32 -2.50 -11.06
C THR A 82 -1.08 -3.37 -11.04
N MET A 83 -0.65 -3.79 -9.84
CA MET A 83 0.25 -4.91 -9.65
C MET A 83 -0.60 -6.10 -9.19
N SER A 84 -0.76 -7.12 -10.04
CA SER A 84 -1.48 -8.36 -9.72
C SER A 84 -0.99 -9.48 -10.61
N MET A 85 -0.94 -10.72 -10.11
CA MET A 85 -0.26 -11.91 -10.67
C MET A 85 -0.58 -12.28 -12.14
N ARG A 86 -1.53 -11.59 -12.79
CA ARG A 86 -1.98 -11.85 -14.16
C ARG A 86 -1.21 -11.10 -15.24
N HIS A 87 -0.41 -10.08 -14.88
CA HIS A 87 0.23 -9.18 -15.85
C HIS A 87 1.67 -8.83 -15.45
N PRO A 88 2.65 -8.96 -16.38
CA PRO A 88 4.04 -8.58 -16.11
C PRO A 88 4.15 -7.09 -15.79
N VAL A 89 5.10 -6.75 -14.92
CA VAL A 89 5.20 -5.43 -14.31
C VAL A 89 6.19 -4.53 -15.04
N ASP A 90 5.71 -3.39 -15.53
CA ASP A 90 6.55 -2.29 -15.99
C ASP A 90 7.02 -1.44 -14.80
N ALA A 91 7.95 -2.02 -14.03
CA ALA A 91 8.70 -1.30 -13.01
C ALA A 91 10.01 -0.75 -13.61
N PRO A 92 10.45 0.46 -13.20
CA PRO A 92 11.73 1.04 -13.59
C PRO A 92 12.89 0.37 -12.83
N LEU A 93 13.04 -0.96 -12.96
CA LEU A 93 14.03 -1.75 -12.22
C LEU A 93 15.47 -1.38 -12.60
N SER A 94 16.34 -1.29 -11.59
CA SER A 94 17.80 -1.24 -11.76
C SER A 94 18.32 -2.53 -12.41
N PRO A 95 19.50 -2.52 -13.07
CA PRO A 95 19.97 -3.68 -13.84
C PRO A 95 20.07 -4.99 -13.03
N MET A 96 20.47 -4.90 -11.75
CA MET A 96 20.54 -6.07 -10.87
C MET A 96 19.15 -6.63 -10.55
N TYR A 97 18.18 -5.78 -10.21
CA TYR A 97 16.82 -6.20 -9.87
C TYR A 97 16.05 -6.66 -11.09
N ARG A 98 16.35 -6.10 -12.28
CA ARG A 98 15.84 -6.56 -13.56
C ARG A 98 16.28 -8.00 -13.86
N ALA A 99 17.57 -8.32 -13.71
CA ALA A 99 18.07 -9.68 -13.89
C ALA A 99 17.42 -10.70 -12.93
N ARG A 100 17.19 -10.33 -11.66
CA ARG A 100 16.47 -11.18 -10.69
C ARG A 100 15.00 -11.36 -11.03
N TYR A 101 14.33 -10.32 -11.56
CA TYR A 101 12.96 -10.44 -12.04
C TYR A 101 12.86 -11.32 -13.29
N GLU A 102 13.80 -11.18 -14.23
CA GLU A 102 13.87 -12.01 -15.44
C GLU A 102 14.15 -13.49 -15.13
N GLU A 103 14.92 -13.79 -14.08
CA GLU A 103 15.08 -15.13 -13.49
C GLU A 103 13.74 -15.70 -12.98
N LYS A 104 13.02 -14.98 -12.11
CA LYS A 104 11.68 -15.39 -11.62
C LYS A 104 10.70 -15.61 -12.78
N GLN A 105 10.65 -14.67 -13.72
CA GLN A 105 9.80 -14.78 -14.91
C GLN A 105 10.21 -15.94 -15.84
N ARG A 106 11.46 -16.43 -15.78
CA ARG A 106 11.88 -17.63 -16.52
C ARG A 106 11.40 -18.90 -15.82
N GLN A 107 11.57 -19.01 -14.50
CA GLN A 107 11.04 -20.12 -13.70
C GLN A 107 9.53 -20.31 -13.96
N GLU A 108 8.75 -19.24 -13.86
CA GLU A 108 7.29 -19.26 -14.10
C GLU A 108 6.92 -19.80 -15.51
N ARG A 109 7.73 -19.49 -16.54
CA ARG A 109 7.51 -19.97 -17.93
C ARG A 109 7.97 -21.40 -18.17
N GLU A 110 9.06 -21.82 -17.54
CA GLU A 110 9.70 -23.13 -17.77
C GLU A 110 9.15 -24.23 -16.86
N LEU A 111 8.61 -23.86 -15.70
CA LEU A 111 8.22 -24.76 -14.62
C LEU A 111 6.75 -24.63 -14.20
N GLY A 112 6.09 -23.52 -14.56
CA GLY A 112 4.75 -23.18 -14.06
C GLY A 112 4.72 -22.63 -12.64
N GLU A 113 5.89 -22.35 -12.05
CA GLU A 113 6.04 -21.75 -10.72
C GLU A 113 7.40 -21.05 -10.54
N VAL A 114 7.47 -20.15 -9.55
CA VAL A 114 8.74 -19.71 -8.94
C VAL A 114 9.08 -20.56 -7.71
N TYR A 115 10.37 -20.89 -7.56
CA TYR A 115 10.86 -21.88 -6.56
C TYR A 115 10.58 -21.49 -5.11
N TYR A 116 10.80 -20.23 -4.76
CA TYR A 116 10.63 -19.68 -3.42
C TYR A 116 9.58 -18.58 -3.42
N ASP A 117 8.69 -18.65 -2.44
CA ASP A 117 7.85 -17.55 -1.99
C ASP A 117 7.90 -17.53 -0.46
N ARG A 118 7.97 -16.35 0.15
CA ARG A 118 8.15 -16.22 1.61
C ARG A 118 6.88 -16.55 2.41
N LEU A 119 5.68 -16.47 1.83
CA LEU A 119 4.44 -16.77 2.52
C LEU A 119 4.30 -18.26 2.84
N THR A 120 4.82 -19.13 1.97
CA THR A 120 4.83 -20.59 2.18
C THR A 120 5.78 -21.00 3.31
N HIS A 121 6.75 -20.13 3.63
CA HIS A 121 7.70 -20.27 4.74
C HIS A 121 7.19 -19.63 6.05
N CYS A 122 5.91 -19.24 6.10
CA CYS A 122 5.28 -18.53 7.21
C CYS A 122 5.90 -17.16 7.54
N GLU A 123 6.58 -16.53 6.58
CA GLU A 123 6.98 -15.13 6.68
C GLU A 123 5.77 -14.23 6.36
N PRO A 124 5.61 -13.07 7.04
CA PRO A 124 4.48 -12.18 6.80
C PRO A 124 4.49 -11.60 5.38
N SER A 125 3.31 -11.28 4.86
CA SER A 125 3.10 -10.61 3.56
C SER A 125 3.82 -9.27 3.48
N ALA A 126 3.88 -8.51 4.59
CA ALA A 126 4.84 -7.43 4.82
C ALA A 126 4.71 -6.23 3.86
N TYR A 127 5.39 -5.11 4.16
CA TYR A 127 5.50 -4.01 3.21
C TYR A 127 6.49 -4.38 2.10
N PRO A 128 6.22 -4.03 0.81
CA PRO A 128 5.05 -3.32 0.27
C PRO A 128 3.90 -4.25 -0.16
N ARG A 129 4.16 -5.56 -0.26
CA ARG A 129 3.25 -6.60 -0.78
C ARG A 129 1.88 -6.67 -0.09
N TRP A 130 1.80 -6.25 1.17
CA TRP A 130 0.56 -6.02 1.93
C TRP A 130 -0.47 -5.19 1.12
N ILE A 131 -0.03 -4.25 0.27
CA ILE A 131 -0.93 -3.42 -0.56
C ILE A 131 -1.64 -4.27 -1.65
N VAL A 132 -1.01 -5.32 -2.16
CA VAL A 132 -1.44 -5.97 -3.43
C VAL A 132 -1.90 -7.42 -3.28
N GLU A 133 -1.58 -8.07 -2.15
CA GLU A 133 -2.11 -9.40 -1.83
C GLU A 133 -3.65 -9.41 -1.76
N PRO A 134 -4.33 -10.51 -2.15
CA PRO A 134 -5.77 -10.54 -2.36
C PRO A 134 -6.57 -10.73 -1.05
N TYR A 135 -5.92 -10.71 0.11
CA TYR A 135 -6.53 -10.94 1.41
C TYR A 135 -7.48 -9.81 1.86
N HIS A 136 -8.48 -10.19 2.66
CA HIS A 136 -9.41 -9.25 3.28
C HIS A 136 -8.69 -8.25 4.20
N LYS A 137 -9.15 -6.99 4.16
CA LYS A 137 -8.64 -5.89 4.99
C LYS A 137 -9.69 -5.38 5.97
N GLU A 138 -9.23 -4.86 7.09
CA GLU A 138 -10.04 -4.12 8.07
C GLU A 138 -9.26 -2.89 8.56
N PHE A 139 -9.98 -1.82 8.93
CA PHE A 139 -9.39 -0.55 9.31
C PHE A 139 -9.96 -0.06 10.64
N ALA A 140 -9.11 0.09 11.65
CA ALA A 140 -9.46 0.72 12.93
C ALA A 140 -8.78 2.10 13.01
N LEU A 141 -9.58 3.16 13.03
CA LEU A 141 -9.11 4.54 12.95
C LEU A 141 -9.29 5.26 14.29
N SER A 142 -8.30 6.09 14.65
CA SER A 142 -8.34 6.99 15.81
C SER A 142 -7.72 8.34 15.43
N PRO A 143 -7.91 9.42 16.23
CA PRO A 143 -7.33 10.74 15.95
C PRO A 143 -5.81 10.75 15.71
N ASN A 144 -5.09 9.91 16.47
CA ASN A 144 -3.63 9.92 16.58
C ASN A 144 -2.96 8.69 15.96
N GLN A 145 -3.73 7.71 15.49
CA GLN A 145 -3.23 6.48 14.88
C GLN A 145 -4.27 5.79 14.00
N ALA A 146 -3.86 5.24 12.87
CA ALA A 146 -4.65 4.32 12.06
C ALA A 146 -4.03 2.92 12.08
N TRP A 147 -4.84 1.89 12.29
CA TRP A 147 -4.44 0.49 12.19
C TRP A 147 -5.03 -0.10 10.91
N LEU A 148 -4.14 -0.53 10.02
CA LEU A 148 -4.45 -1.11 8.72
C LEU A 148 -4.18 -2.62 8.84
N MET A 149 -5.23 -3.43 8.87
CA MET A 149 -5.15 -4.86 9.22
C MET A 149 -5.48 -5.74 8.01
N GLN A 150 -4.86 -6.91 7.92
CA GLN A 150 -5.25 -7.95 6.95
C GLN A 150 -5.44 -9.32 7.59
N GLU A 151 -6.14 -10.20 6.88
CA GLU A 151 -6.41 -11.57 7.29
C GLU A 151 -5.15 -12.45 7.37
N PHE A 152 -4.29 -12.40 6.35
CA PHE A 152 -3.06 -13.19 6.33
C PHE A 152 -2.12 -12.81 7.47
N MET A 153 -1.70 -13.80 8.25
CA MET A 153 -0.84 -13.68 9.45
C MET A 153 -1.34 -12.63 10.48
N ASN A 154 -2.61 -12.22 10.40
CA ASN A 154 -3.22 -11.13 11.17
C ASN A 154 -2.41 -9.81 11.21
N GLU A 155 -1.68 -9.51 10.13
CA GLU A 155 -0.76 -8.38 10.08
C GLU A 155 -1.45 -7.04 10.30
N THR A 156 -1.03 -6.33 11.35
CA THR A 156 -1.52 -5.01 11.73
C THR A 156 -0.46 -3.95 11.48
N ARG A 157 -0.52 -3.27 10.32
CA ARG A 157 0.26 -2.05 10.05
C ARG A 157 -0.25 -0.92 10.94
N ARG A 158 0.65 -0.18 11.57
CA ARG A 158 0.34 0.92 12.49
C ARG A 158 0.88 2.22 11.93
N VAL A 159 0.00 3.15 11.56
CA VAL A 159 0.34 4.48 11.06
C VAL A 159 0.10 5.51 12.16
N TYR A 160 1.13 6.23 12.59
CA TYR A 160 1.01 7.29 13.60
C TYR A 160 0.63 8.63 12.96
N THR A 161 -0.49 9.22 13.38
CA THR A 161 -1.06 10.47 12.80
C THR A 161 -1.04 11.67 13.76
N ASP A 162 -0.43 11.52 14.93
CA ASP A 162 -0.24 12.60 15.90
C ASP A 162 0.74 13.68 15.42
N GLY A 163 1.67 13.32 14.54
CA GLY A 163 2.69 14.21 13.97
C GLY A 163 4.12 13.96 14.49
N ARG A 164 4.36 12.84 15.18
CA ARG A 164 5.72 12.36 15.46
C ARG A 164 6.53 12.17 14.16
N PRO A 165 7.87 12.36 14.19
CA PRO A 165 8.73 11.92 13.10
C PRO A 165 8.80 10.39 13.05
N HIS A 166 9.45 9.85 12.02
CA HIS A 166 9.88 8.45 12.02
C HIS A 166 10.74 8.15 13.25
N ALA A 167 10.59 6.94 13.80
CA ALA A 167 11.48 6.45 14.84
C ALA A 167 12.86 6.16 14.26
N THR A 168 13.94 6.40 15.02
CA THR A 168 15.27 5.89 14.66
C THR A 168 15.22 4.36 14.67
N PRO A 169 15.44 3.67 13.55
CA PRO A 169 15.32 2.23 13.51
C PRO A 169 16.52 1.55 14.18
N GLU A 170 16.26 0.59 15.07
CA GLU A 170 17.28 -0.39 15.51
C GLU A 170 17.62 -1.38 14.39
N GLY A 171 16.75 -1.47 13.37
CA GLY A 171 16.92 -2.24 12.15
C GLY A 171 15.60 -2.40 11.41
N ASN A 172 15.64 -2.83 10.15
CA ASN A 172 14.46 -2.87 9.30
C ASN A 172 13.47 -3.98 9.70
N THR A 173 12.17 -3.65 9.71
CA THR A 173 11.09 -4.56 10.12
C THR A 173 10.21 -4.99 8.93
N TRP A 174 9.32 -5.96 9.14
CA TRP A 174 8.42 -6.42 8.08
C TRP A 174 7.39 -5.38 7.64
N LEU A 175 6.88 -4.56 8.57
CA LEU A 175 5.84 -3.56 8.28
C LEU A 175 6.39 -2.12 8.20
N GLY A 176 7.70 -1.97 8.38
CA GLY A 176 8.39 -0.69 8.48
C GLY A 176 8.12 0.05 9.79
N ASP A 177 8.58 1.29 9.86
CA ASP A 177 7.92 2.33 10.64
C ASP A 177 7.00 3.13 9.72
N SER A 178 5.90 3.70 10.23
CA SER A 178 4.91 4.40 9.42
C SER A 178 4.29 5.61 10.13
N ILE A 179 4.47 6.77 9.54
CA ILE A 179 3.88 8.04 9.98
C ILE A 179 2.89 8.55 8.94
N GLY A 180 1.98 9.45 9.34
CA GLY A 180 0.96 9.96 8.43
C GLY A 180 0.24 11.21 8.91
N PHE A 181 -0.66 11.69 8.07
CA PHE A 181 -1.59 12.78 8.38
C PHE A 181 -2.86 12.67 7.53
N TRP A 182 -3.93 13.32 7.97
CA TRP A 182 -5.20 13.37 7.23
C TRP A 182 -5.24 14.59 6.30
N SER A 183 -5.79 14.43 5.09
CA SER A 183 -5.93 15.49 4.07
C SER A 183 -7.38 15.54 3.58
N GLY A 184 -8.24 16.09 4.45
CA GLY A 184 -9.65 15.70 4.51
C GLY A 184 -9.79 14.25 4.96
N ASP A 185 -10.78 13.55 4.44
CA ASP A 185 -11.14 12.15 4.77
C ASP A 185 -10.15 11.09 4.23
N ARG A 186 -8.90 11.49 3.96
CA ARG A 186 -7.87 10.69 3.29
C ARG A 186 -6.62 10.62 4.13
N LEU A 187 -6.09 9.43 4.33
CA LEU A 187 -4.85 9.21 5.08
C LEU A 187 -3.67 9.22 4.11
N VAL A 188 -2.76 10.17 4.30
CA VAL A 188 -1.43 10.15 3.67
C VAL A 188 -0.47 9.44 4.62
N VAL A 189 0.28 8.47 4.11
CA VAL A 189 1.25 7.65 4.86
C VAL A 189 2.62 7.78 4.22
N TRP A 190 3.67 7.79 5.05
CA TRP A 190 5.04 7.50 4.67
C TRP A 190 5.50 6.28 5.49
N THR A 191 5.92 5.23 4.78
CA THR A 191 6.52 4.03 5.36
C THR A 191 7.98 3.94 4.97
N SER A 192 8.85 3.63 5.93
CA SER A 192 10.30 3.47 5.77
C SER A 192 10.80 2.30 6.62
N SER A 193 12.11 2.02 6.57
CA SER A 193 12.76 1.01 7.43
C SER A 193 12.20 -0.43 7.23
N VAL A 194 11.89 -0.81 5.98
CA VAL A 194 11.28 -2.10 5.63
C VAL A 194 12.33 -3.13 5.21
N LYS A 195 12.11 -4.42 5.47
CA LYS A 195 13.04 -5.47 5.05
C LYS A 195 13.11 -5.57 3.51
N ALA A 196 14.30 -5.88 2.99
CA ALA A 196 14.46 -6.35 1.63
C ALA A 196 13.68 -7.67 1.45
N ALA A 197 12.77 -7.70 0.48
CA ALA A 197 11.81 -8.79 0.26
C ALA A 197 11.33 -8.77 -1.20
N ASP A 198 10.05 -9.01 -1.45
CA ASP A 198 9.41 -8.90 -2.77
C ASP A 198 8.14 -8.04 -2.74
N TYR A 199 7.77 -7.51 -3.91
CA TYR A 199 6.52 -6.78 -4.09
C TYR A 199 5.29 -7.71 -4.21
N LEU A 200 5.46 -8.94 -4.71
CA LEU A 200 4.43 -10.00 -4.86
C LEU A 200 5.13 -11.34 -5.23
N ARG A 201 4.43 -12.50 -5.17
CA ARG A 201 4.99 -13.79 -5.63
C ARG A 201 5.46 -13.68 -7.08
N GLY A 202 6.72 -14.05 -7.34
CA GLY A 202 7.35 -14.02 -8.67
C GLY A 202 7.71 -12.62 -9.19
N TYR A 203 7.35 -11.57 -8.47
CA TYR A 203 7.50 -10.18 -8.91
C TYR A 203 8.89 -9.64 -8.48
N PRO A 204 9.27 -8.41 -8.86
CA PRO A 204 10.58 -7.87 -8.48
C PRO A 204 10.81 -7.91 -6.96
N ASP A 205 12.08 -7.99 -6.58
CA ASP A 205 12.51 -7.78 -5.20
C ASP A 205 12.39 -6.30 -4.82
N ASN A 206 12.31 -5.99 -3.53
CA ASN A 206 12.61 -4.65 -2.99
C ASN A 206 13.90 -4.68 -2.16
N SER A 207 14.60 -3.55 -2.10
CA SER A 207 15.77 -3.40 -1.23
C SER A 207 15.38 -3.01 0.21
N ALA A 208 16.38 -2.91 1.10
CA ALA A 208 16.23 -2.38 2.45
C ALA A 208 16.09 -0.84 2.47
N GLU A 209 16.43 -0.17 1.36
CA GLU A 209 16.31 1.29 1.16
C GLU A 209 14.93 1.66 0.56
N LEU A 210 13.96 0.75 0.57
CA LEU A 210 12.60 1.03 0.12
C LEU A 210 11.86 1.95 1.11
N GLU A 211 11.40 3.08 0.61
CA GLU A 211 10.39 3.93 1.23
C GLU A 211 9.15 4.02 0.33
N GLY A 212 7.97 4.14 0.93
CA GLY A 212 6.71 4.24 0.21
C GLY A 212 5.83 5.38 0.72
N ILE A 213 5.26 6.15 -0.21
CA ILE A 213 4.23 7.15 0.07
C ILE A 213 2.88 6.62 -0.39
N GLU A 214 1.91 6.53 0.50
CA GLU A 214 0.55 6.07 0.18
C GLU A 214 -0.48 7.17 0.43
N VAL A 215 -1.50 7.24 -0.43
CA VAL A 215 -2.69 8.08 -0.24
C VAL A 215 -3.93 7.18 -0.27
N TRP A 216 -4.50 6.96 0.90
CA TRP A 216 -5.64 6.09 1.16
C TRP A 216 -6.96 6.88 1.27
N GLN A 217 -8.02 6.44 0.59
CA GLN A 217 -9.33 7.08 0.66
C GLN A 217 -10.52 6.11 0.54
N ARG A 218 -11.65 6.44 1.19
CA ARG A 218 -12.94 5.79 0.91
C ARG A 218 -13.65 6.49 -0.25
N VAL A 219 -14.00 5.71 -1.27
CA VAL A 219 -14.81 6.13 -2.42
C VAL A 219 -16.20 5.51 -2.26
N LYS A 220 -17.22 6.35 -2.11
CA LYS A 220 -18.62 5.88 -2.03
C LYS A 220 -19.06 5.29 -3.37
N GLY A 221 -19.79 4.19 -3.29
CA GLY A 221 -20.40 3.52 -4.42
C GLY A 221 -21.52 4.36 -5.06
N THR A 222 -21.69 4.20 -6.38
CA THR A 222 -22.77 4.83 -7.14
C THR A 222 -23.35 3.82 -8.14
N ASN A 223 -24.60 4.05 -8.57
CA ASN A 223 -25.29 3.22 -9.57
C ASN A 223 -25.26 1.71 -9.25
N GLY A 224 -25.63 1.37 -8.00
CA GLY A 224 -25.67 -0.01 -7.51
C GLY A 224 -24.31 -0.67 -7.22
N ARG A 225 -23.19 0.05 -7.43
CA ARG A 225 -21.86 -0.47 -7.07
C ARG A 225 -21.59 -0.32 -5.57
N PRO A 226 -20.95 -1.30 -4.91
CA PRO A 226 -20.50 -1.16 -3.53
C PRO A 226 -19.39 -0.09 -3.39
N ASP A 227 -19.19 0.39 -2.17
CA ASP A 227 -18.10 1.26 -1.75
C ASP A 227 -16.72 0.62 -1.95
N ARG A 228 -15.68 1.45 -2.04
CA ARG A 228 -14.27 1.03 -2.07
C ARG A 228 -13.41 1.80 -1.08
N ILE A 229 -12.40 1.15 -0.53
CA ILE A 229 -11.14 1.81 -0.16
C ILE A 229 -10.24 1.77 -1.39
N VAL A 230 -9.56 2.88 -1.70
CA VAL A 230 -8.59 2.98 -2.79
C VAL A 230 -7.31 3.59 -2.25
N VAL A 231 -6.18 3.02 -2.67
CA VAL A 231 -4.84 3.52 -2.36
C VAL A 231 -4.07 3.81 -3.66
N GLN A 232 -3.46 4.99 -3.74
CA GLN A 232 -2.32 5.25 -4.62
C GLN A 232 -1.06 5.07 -3.78
N ALA A 233 -0.03 4.42 -4.33
CA ALA A 233 1.27 4.32 -3.66
C ALA A 233 2.42 4.62 -4.64
N THR A 234 3.37 5.43 -4.19
CA THR A 234 4.62 5.73 -4.90
C THR A 234 5.78 5.15 -4.11
N MET A 235 6.51 4.22 -4.74
CA MET A 235 7.63 3.48 -4.19
C MET A 235 8.95 4.15 -4.60
N TYR A 236 9.81 4.38 -3.62
CA TYR A 236 11.14 4.97 -3.75
C TYR A 236 12.16 3.97 -3.22
N ASP A 237 12.92 3.35 -4.10
CA ASP A 237 13.95 2.38 -3.74
C ASP A 237 15.18 2.68 -4.62
N PRO A 238 16.18 3.42 -4.12
CA PRO A 238 17.32 3.87 -4.92
C PRO A 238 18.29 2.73 -5.32
N VAL A 239 18.07 1.52 -4.82
CA VAL A 239 18.88 0.33 -5.15
C VAL A 239 18.10 -0.60 -6.09
N GLY A 240 16.80 -0.78 -5.85
CA GLY A 240 15.89 -1.58 -6.66
C GLY A 240 15.40 -0.90 -7.94
N LEU A 241 15.27 0.43 -7.93
CA LEU A 241 14.63 1.22 -8.99
C LEU A 241 15.56 2.33 -9.52
N THR A 242 15.37 2.70 -10.79
CA THR A 242 16.01 3.86 -11.44
C THR A 242 15.16 5.13 -11.34
N GLY A 243 14.02 5.08 -10.63
CA GLY A 243 13.10 6.20 -10.41
C GLY A 243 11.82 5.73 -9.72
N PRO A 244 10.95 6.66 -9.26
CA PRO A 244 9.79 6.29 -8.45
C PRO A 244 8.76 5.45 -9.23
N TRP A 245 8.35 4.32 -8.66
CA TRP A 245 7.35 3.42 -9.25
C TRP A 245 5.98 3.66 -8.62
N ASN A 246 4.92 3.79 -9.45
CA ASN A 246 3.58 4.12 -8.99
C ASN A 246 2.63 2.94 -9.20
N ILE A 247 1.91 2.57 -8.14
CA ILE A 247 0.92 1.49 -8.14
C ILE A 247 -0.39 1.98 -7.53
N ALA A 248 -1.50 1.34 -7.90
CA ALA A 248 -2.80 1.58 -7.30
C ALA A 248 -3.47 0.25 -6.93
N ALA A 249 -4.15 0.22 -5.78
CA ALA A 249 -4.97 -0.90 -5.36
C ALA A 249 -6.34 -0.42 -4.87
N SER A 250 -7.33 -1.30 -4.93
CA SER A 250 -8.67 -1.06 -4.41
C SER A 250 -9.19 -2.27 -3.67
N TYR A 251 -9.98 -2.02 -2.64
CA TYR A 251 -10.67 -3.04 -1.86
C TYR A 251 -12.14 -2.70 -1.84
N VAL A 252 -13.00 -3.66 -2.15
CA VAL A 252 -14.46 -3.50 -2.24
C VAL A 252 -15.08 -3.86 -0.89
N LYS A 253 -16.03 -3.07 -0.40
CA LYS A 253 -16.73 -3.41 0.85
C LYS A 253 -17.50 -4.72 0.66
N ALA A 254 -17.23 -5.71 1.51
CA ALA A 254 -17.95 -6.98 1.50
C ALA A 254 -19.41 -6.78 1.93
N ASP A 255 -20.33 -7.52 1.28
CA ASP A 255 -21.78 -7.52 1.52
C ASP A 255 -22.26 -8.77 2.29
N TYR A 256 -21.33 -9.60 2.76
CA TYR A 256 -21.57 -10.85 3.50
C TYR A 256 -20.86 -10.84 4.88
N GLU A 257 -21.38 -11.61 5.84
CA GLU A 257 -20.74 -11.79 7.17
C GLU A 257 -19.47 -12.66 7.09
N HIS A 258 -18.41 -12.15 6.47
CA HIS A 258 -17.06 -12.62 6.80
C HIS A 258 -16.74 -12.23 8.25
N ARG A 259 -15.93 -13.04 8.93
CA ARG A 259 -15.17 -12.63 10.11
C ARG A 259 -13.73 -12.99 9.85
N ILE A 260 -12.82 -12.03 9.94
CA ILE A 260 -11.38 -12.30 9.85
C ILE A 260 -11.03 -13.25 11.01
N ARG A 261 -10.35 -14.36 10.70
CA ARG A 261 -9.99 -15.38 11.70
C ARG A 261 -8.52 -15.25 12.10
N TYR A 262 -8.15 -15.88 13.21
CA TYR A 262 -6.73 -16.05 13.52
C TYR A 262 -6.08 -16.97 12.47
N TRP A 263 -4.92 -16.56 11.95
CA TRP A 263 -4.16 -17.28 10.93
C TRP A 263 -2.91 -17.89 11.56
N ASP A 264 -2.93 -19.21 11.81
CA ASP A 264 -1.77 -19.92 12.34
C ASP A 264 -1.05 -20.72 11.25
N CYS A 265 -0.04 -20.10 10.63
CA CYS A 265 0.75 -20.76 9.59
C CYS A 265 1.62 -21.90 10.14
N ALA A 266 2.12 -21.79 11.38
CA ALA A 266 2.97 -22.81 11.97
C ALA A 266 2.22 -24.14 12.18
N LEU A 267 0.96 -24.06 12.61
CA LEU A 267 0.10 -25.21 12.89
C LEU A 267 -0.70 -25.69 11.66
N THR A 268 -0.92 -24.86 10.63
CA THR A 268 -1.76 -25.23 9.47
C THR A 268 -1.07 -25.29 8.11
N SER A 269 0.09 -24.63 7.93
CA SER A 269 0.82 -24.73 6.65
C SER A 269 1.38 -26.15 6.46
N ASN A 270 1.11 -26.71 5.30
CA ASN A 270 1.68 -27.96 4.83
C ASN A 270 2.78 -27.72 3.78
N ASP A 271 3.10 -26.47 3.48
CA ASP A 271 4.18 -26.12 2.56
C ASP A 271 5.54 -26.20 3.26
N VAL A 272 6.54 -26.71 2.54
CA VAL A 272 7.90 -26.96 3.05
C VAL A 272 8.96 -26.63 2.01
N LEU A 273 10.13 -26.17 2.47
CA LEU A 273 11.31 -26.04 1.62
C LEU A 273 11.95 -27.42 1.43
N SER A 274 11.94 -27.91 0.20
CA SER A 274 12.68 -29.09 -0.22
C SER A 274 14.18 -28.79 -0.31
N GLY A 275 15.02 -29.81 -0.14
CA GLY A 275 16.49 -29.67 -0.09
C GLY A 275 17.15 -29.24 -1.41
N ASP A 276 16.38 -29.14 -2.49
CA ASP A 276 16.76 -28.59 -3.79
C ASP A 276 16.44 -27.09 -3.93
N GLY A 277 15.83 -26.47 -2.91
CA GLY A 277 15.43 -25.06 -2.89
C GLY A 277 14.01 -24.79 -3.41
N ARG A 278 13.21 -25.82 -3.71
CA ARG A 278 11.81 -25.67 -4.14
C ARG A 278 10.85 -25.68 -2.94
N THR A 279 9.80 -24.90 -3.02
CA THR A 279 8.62 -25.10 -2.15
C THR A 279 7.82 -26.31 -2.66
N THR A 280 7.42 -27.21 -1.77
CA THR A 280 6.46 -28.29 -2.06
C THR A 280 5.41 -28.41 -0.94
N SER A 281 4.24 -28.97 -1.23
CA SER A 281 3.14 -29.12 -0.26
C SER A 281 2.98 -30.59 0.15
N ILE A 282 2.94 -30.86 1.46
CA ILE A 282 2.64 -32.19 2.01
C ILE A 282 1.14 -32.47 1.85
N LEU A 283 0.79 -33.60 1.23
CA LEU A 283 -0.60 -33.95 0.90
C LEU A 283 -1.31 -34.74 2.03
N PRO A 284 -2.67 -34.74 2.08
CA PRO A 284 -3.41 -35.51 3.06
C PRO A 284 -3.09 -37.02 3.01
N GLY A 285 -2.51 -37.55 4.09
CA GLY A 285 -2.06 -38.93 4.20
C GLY A 285 -0.54 -39.11 4.09
N GLU A 286 0.20 -38.07 3.70
CA GLU A 286 1.67 -38.09 3.70
C GLU A 286 2.27 -37.82 5.09
N LYS A 287 3.50 -38.27 5.29
CA LYS A 287 4.20 -38.14 6.59
C LYS A 287 4.55 -36.67 6.85
N GLY A 288 3.90 -36.10 7.86
CA GLY A 288 4.11 -34.70 8.27
C GLY A 288 2.91 -33.79 7.97
N TYR A 289 1.85 -34.33 7.36
CA TYR A 289 0.62 -33.59 7.09
C TYR A 289 -0.02 -33.06 8.39
N LYS A 290 -0.29 -31.76 8.46
CA LYS A 290 -0.97 -31.06 9.56
C LYS A 290 -2.45 -30.93 9.25
N ALA A 291 -3.31 -31.29 10.20
CA ALA A 291 -4.75 -31.29 10.03
C ALA A 291 -5.38 -30.01 10.60
N PRO A 292 -6.25 -29.29 9.86
CA PRO A 292 -6.75 -27.98 10.28
C PRO A 292 -7.86 -28.04 11.36
N ARG A 293 -7.73 -28.90 12.39
CA ARG A 293 -8.83 -29.18 13.34
C ARG A 293 -8.49 -29.33 14.83
N ASN A 294 -7.32 -29.82 15.25
CA ASN A 294 -7.00 -29.94 16.69
C ASN A 294 -5.51 -29.69 17.03
N ASP A 295 -4.70 -29.29 16.06
CA ASP A 295 -3.25 -29.40 16.11
C ASP A 295 -2.69 -28.25 16.97
N VAL A 296 -2.31 -28.56 18.22
CA VAL A 296 -1.56 -27.67 19.12
C VAL A 296 -0.26 -28.35 19.52
N THR A 297 0.84 -27.60 19.60
CA THR A 297 2.17 -28.16 19.95
C THR A 297 2.28 -28.65 21.39
N ARG A 298 1.36 -28.27 22.28
CA ARG A 298 1.30 -28.78 23.65
C ARG A 298 0.75 -30.22 23.65
N PRO A 299 1.47 -31.21 24.24
CA PRO A 299 0.90 -32.54 24.47
C PRO A 299 -0.42 -32.45 25.25
N GLN A 300 -1.46 -33.12 24.77
CA GLN A 300 -2.71 -33.27 25.51
C GLN A 300 -2.50 -34.23 26.70
N GLN A 301 -2.10 -33.65 27.83
CA GLN A 301 -2.31 -34.27 29.13
C GLN A 301 -3.83 -34.27 29.38
N ASP A 302 -4.38 -35.46 29.60
CA ASP A 302 -5.70 -35.72 30.17
C ASP A 302 -6.91 -35.15 29.40
N ALA A 303 -6.84 -35.14 28.06
CA ALA A 303 -8.04 -35.08 27.24
C ALA A 303 -8.76 -36.44 27.27
N PRO A 304 -10.03 -36.55 27.72
CA PRO A 304 -10.76 -37.80 27.63
C PRO A 304 -11.01 -38.18 26.17
N PRO A 305 -11.08 -39.49 25.84
CA PRO A 305 -11.38 -39.94 24.48
C PRO A 305 -12.76 -39.42 24.03
N ARG A 306 -12.84 -39.03 22.75
CA ARG A 306 -14.09 -38.65 22.07
C ARG A 306 -14.70 -39.85 21.34
#